data_AF-A0A1E3NF03-F1
#
_entry.id   AF-A0A1E3NF03-F1
#
_cell.length_a   1.000
_cell.length_b   1.000
_cell.length_c   1.000
_cell.angle_alpha   90.00
_cell.angle_beta   90.00
_cell.angle_gamma   90.00
#
_symmetry.space_group_name_H-M   'P 1'
#
loop_
_entity.id
_entity.type
_entity.pdbx_description
1 polymer ?
#
loop_
_entity_poly.entity_id
_entity_poly.type
_entity_poly.pdbx_seq_one_letter_code
_entity_poly.pdbx_strand_id
1 'polypeptide(L)'
;MYVITHQLPYDYKLTRFSGSIKLQRWDIMYGIFNTSILYFAWQLCYHYFITIRKADKIKKGKMTSFEYLRKAFAERPIGKFVNSLPEPFPVVAFTIIQYGFQLITMSVCPFLYSYKHVCSLFVSFIFLCATYNGATYYVDFYGKKFQREVMKLQEEIELLHSASEHDHEKRGELQKDKKVSDDGISCTDMQRRRIDSISVSEII
;
A
#
# COMPACT_ATOMS: atom_id res chain seq x y z
N MET A 1 -21.28 -25.01 14.91
CA MET A 1 -21.39 -25.41 16.33
C MET A 1 -21.92 -24.28 17.22
N TYR A 2 -21.43 -23.04 17.08
CA TYR A 2 -21.90 -21.87 17.87
C TYR A 2 -23.44 -21.67 17.87
N VAL A 3 -24.10 -21.64 16.71
CA VAL A 3 -25.57 -21.50 16.60
C VAL A 3 -26.31 -22.64 17.32
N ILE A 4 -25.84 -23.88 17.14
CA ILE A 4 -26.40 -25.08 17.79
C ILE A 4 -26.26 -24.99 19.31
N THR A 5 -25.12 -24.51 19.82
CA THR A 5 -24.91 -24.38 21.26
C THR A 5 -25.65 -23.20 21.89
N HIS A 6 -25.72 -22.04 21.22
CA HIS A 6 -26.14 -20.79 21.83
C HIS A 6 -27.53 -20.30 21.41
N GLN A 7 -27.99 -20.59 20.19
CA GLN A 7 -29.23 -20.01 19.65
C GLN A 7 -30.41 -20.99 19.57
N LEU A 8 -30.17 -22.30 19.59
CA LEU A 8 -31.26 -23.28 19.58
C LEU A 8 -31.90 -23.46 20.97
N PRO A 9 -33.22 -23.71 21.04
CA PRO A 9 -33.87 -24.14 22.27
C PRO A 9 -33.39 -25.54 22.69
N TYR A 10 -33.39 -25.81 23.99
CA TYR A 10 -32.82 -27.04 24.57
C TYR A 10 -33.53 -28.31 24.06
N ASP A 11 -34.86 -28.27 23.95
CA ASP A 11 -35.67 -29.41 23.52
C ASP A 11 -35.36 -29.85 22.09
N TYR A 12 -35.07 -28.88 21.21
CA TYR A 12 -34.70 -29.17 19.82
C TYR A 12 -33.26 -29.70 19.69
N LYS A 13 -32.35 -29.32 20.62
CA LYS A 13 -31.00 -29.89 20.66
C LYS A 13 -31.02 -31.35 21.08
N LEU A 14 -31.88 -31.72 22.03
CA LEU A 14 -32.01 -33.10 22.50
C LEU A 14 -32.45 -34.06 21.40
N THR A 15 -33.45 -33.66 20.61
CA THR A 15 -34.04 -34.52 19.58
C THR A 15 -33.15 -34.66 18.34
N ARG A 16 -32.53 -33.57 17.88
CA ARG A 16 -31.75 -33.58 16.62
C ARG A 16 -30.24 -33.72 16.83
N PHE A 17 -29.70 -33.22 17.93
CA PHE A 17 -28.26 -33.05 18.16
C PHE A 17 -27.82 -33.47 19.57
N SER A 18 -28.24 -34.66 20.03
CA SER A 18 -27.95 -35.21 21.36
C SER A 18 -26.45 -35.19 21.73
N GLY A 19 -25.55 -35.38 20.75
CA GLY A 19 -24.10 -35.29 20.95
C GLY A 19 -23.58 -33.89 21.29
N SER A 20 -24.31 -32.83 20.93
CA SER A 20 -23.91 -31.44 21.19
C SER A 20 -24.06 -31.04 22.66
N ILE A 21 -24.84 -31.80 23.43
CA ILE A 21 -25.07 -31.56 24.87
C ILE A 21 -23.85 -32.00 25.67
N LYS A 22 -23.19 -33.10 25.27
CA LYS A 22 -21.93 -33.55 25.87
C LYS A 22 -20.79 -32.53 25.67
N LEU A 23 -20.87 -31.70 24.64
CA LEU A 23 -19.88 -30.68 24.29
C LEU A 23 -20.16 -29.30 24.92
N GLN A 24 -21.19 -29.17 25.76
CA GLN A 24 -21.63 -27.87 26.29
C GLN A 24 -20.59 -27.21 27.20
N ARG A 25 -19.72 -28.00 27.85
CA ARG A 25 -18.52 -27.52 28.53
C ARG A 25 -17.31 -28.00 27.74
N TRP A 26 -16.73 -27.09 26.96
CA TRP A 26 -15.39 -27.31 26.44
C TRP A 26 -14.41 -27.24 27.60
N ASP A 27 -13.63 -28.31 27.78
CA ASP A 27 -12.54 -28.32 28.75
C ASP A 27 -11.36 -27.56 28.13
N ILE A 28 -11.43 -26.24 28.24
CA ILE A 28 -10.51 -25.28 27.61
C ILE A 28 -9.07 -25.59 28.02
N MET A 29 -8.88 -25.98 29.29
CA MET A 29 -7.58 -26.36 29.82
C MET A 29 -7.05 -27.63 29.15
N TYR A 30 -7.89 -28.66 28.97
CA TYR A 30 -7.51 -29.88 28.26
C TYR A 30 -7.14 -29.61 26.80
N GLY A 31 -7.91 -28.76 26.11
CA GLY A 31 -7.65 -28.38 24.72
C GLY A 31 -6.35 -27.60 24.56
N ILE A 32 -6.12 -26.59 25.40
CA ILE A 32 -4.89 -25.79 25.39
C ILE A 32 -3.68 -26.66 25.78
N PHE A 33 -3.82 -27.55 26.77
CA PHE A 33 -2.73 -28.40 27.22
C PHE A 33 -2.30 -29.41 26.15
N ASN A 34 -3.25 -30.13 25.54
CA ASN A 34 -2.94 -31.10 24.47
C ASN A 34 -2.33 -30.44 23.24
N THR A 35 -2.88 -29.29 22.84
CA THR A 35 -2.34 -28.55 21.68
C THR A 35 -0.99 -27.95 22.01
N SER A 36 -0.76 -27.46 23.23
CA SER A 36 0.54 -26.97 23.68
C SER A 36 1.60 -28.06 23.65
N ILE A 37 1.29 -29.28 24.10
CA ILE A 37 2.21 -30.42 24.05
C ILE A 37 2.56 -30.80 22.61
N LEU A 38 1.55 -30.95 21.73
CA LEU A 38 1.78 -31.27 20.32
C LEU A 38 2.61 -30.19 19.63
N TYR A 39 2.34 -28.93 19.93
CA TYR A 39 3.05 -27.81 19.34
C TYR A 39 4.45 -27.64 19.92
N PHE A 40 4.67 -27.94 21.20
CA PHE A 40 5.98 -27.97 21.82
C PHE A 40 6.85 -29.08 21.22
N ALA A 41 6.30 -30.27 21.03
CA ALA A 41 6.96 -31.36 20.32
C ALA A 41 7.29 -30.97 18.87
N TRP A 42 6.36 -30.34 18.17
CA TRP A 42 6.61 -29.79 16.84
C TRP A 42 7.71 -28.73 16.83
N GLN A 43 7.71 -27.81 17.81
CA GLN A 43 8.71 -26.75 17.90
C GLN A 43 10.11 -27.29 18.17
N LEU A 44 10.24 -28.34 19.00
CA LEU A 44 11.50 -29.04 19.20
C LEU A 44 11.98 -29.69 17.89
N CYS A 45 11.09 -30.37 17.17
CA CYS A 45 11.41 -30.96 15.86
C CYS A 45 11.81 -29.90 14.83
N TYR A 46 11.10 -28.76 14.78
CA TYR A 46 11.40 -27.65 13.88
C TYR A 46 12.75 -27.02 14.18
N HIS A 47 13.04 -26.76 15.46
CA HIS A 47 14.32 -26.18 15.86
C HIS A 47 15.49 -27.13 15.55
N TYR A 48 15.33 -28.42 15.83
CA TYR A 48 16.30 -29.46 15.47
C TYR A 48 16.54 -29.52 13.95
N PHE A 49 15.47 -29.49 13.14
CA PHE A 49 15.55 -29.50 11.68
C PHE A 49 16.22 -28.24 11.10
N ILE A 50 15.90 -27.06 11.63
CA ILE A 50 16.50 -25.79 11.23
C ILE A 50 17.99 -25.76 11.56
N THR A 51 18.38 -26.14 12.78
CA THR A 51 19.77 -26.15 13.22
C THR A 51 20.62 -27.10 12.37
N ILE A 52 20.11 -28.27 12.00
CA ILE A 52 20.86 -29.25 11.20
C ILE A 52 20.88 -28.88 9.71
N ARG A 53 19.76 -28.46 9.10
CA ARG A 53 19.68 -28.23 7.64
C ARG A 53 20.03 -26.82 7.18
N LYS A 54 19.92 -25.80 8.04
CA LYS A 54 20.26 -24.42 7.65
C LYS A 54 21.72 -24.05 7.90
N ALA A 55 22.42 -24.75 8.80
CA ALA A 55 23.87 -24.57 8.97
C ALA A 55 24.63 -24.73 7.64
N ASP A 56 24.20 -25.70 6.81
CA ASP A 56 24.80 -25.96 5.50
C ASP A 56 24.46 -24.92 4.42
N LYS A 57 23.35 -24.19 4.56
CA LYS A 57 22.92 -23.16 3.60
C LYS A 57 23.55 -21.80 3.88
N ILE A 58 23.85 -21.49 5.14
CA ILE A 58 24.58 -20.28 5.55
C ILE A 58 26.02 -20.33 5.01
N LYS A 59 26.66 -21.51 5.03
CA LYS A 59 27.97 -21.74 4.39
C LYS A 59 27.98 -21.53 2.87
N LYS A 60 26.82 -21.50 2.20
CA LYS A 60 26.69 -21.33 0.74
C LYS A 60 26.24 -19.93 0.31
N GLY A 61 26.21 -18.94 1.22
CA GLY A 61 26.00 -17.53 0.89
C GLY A 61 24.60 -17.17 0.36
N LYS A 62 23.59 -18.03 0.49
CA LYS A 62 22.21 -17.74 0.06
C LYS A 62 21.42 -17.07 1.18
N MET A 63 20.89 -15.87 0.90
CA MET A 63 19.95 -15.17 1.78
C MET A 63 18.73 -16.07 2.02
N THR A 64 18.53 -16.48 3.27
CA THR A 64 17.37 -17.32 3.63
C THR A 64 16.14 -16.45 3.86
N SER A 65 14.93 -17.01 3.72
CA SER A 65 13.67 -16.29 4.02
C SER A 65 13.64 -15.68 5.43
N PHE A 66 14.42 -16.25 6.36
CA PHE A 66 14.62 -15.70 7.70
C PHE A 66 15.35 -14.35 7.67
N GLU A 67 16.36 -14.20 6.82
CA GLU A 67 17.13 -12.97 6.68
C GLU A 67 16.31 -11.85 6.02
N TYR A 68 15.42 -12.23 5.09
CA TYR A 68 14.44 -11.31 4.51
C TYR A 68 13.45 -10.82 5.58
N LEU A 69 12.94 -11.73 6.41
CA LEU A 69 12.03 -11.40 7.50
C LEU A 69 12.72 -10.54 8.56
N ARG A 70 13.98 -10.87 8.91
CA ARG A 70 14.83 -10.10 9.82
C ARG A 70 14.98 -8.66 9.33
N LYS A 71 15.28 -8.46 8.04
CA LYS A 71 15.38 -7.13 7.43
C LYS A 71 14.04 -6.40 7.37
N ALA A 72 12.96 -7.08 7.01
CA ALA A 72 11.61 -6.49 6.91
C ALA A 72 11.04 -6.08 8.28
N PHE A 73 11.38 -6.80 9.35
CA PHE A 73 10.94 -6.49 10.71
C PHE A 73 11.96 -5.65 11.50
N ALA A 74 13.14 -5.36 10.95
CA ALA A 74 14.20 -4.59 11.63
C ALA A 74 13.75 -3.20 12.09
N GLU A 75 12.79 -2.58 11.41
CA GLU A 75 12.28 -1.25 11.79
C GLU A 75 11.21 -1.29 12.89
N ARG A 76 10.59 -2.45 13.13
CA ARG A 76 9.58 -2.63 14.19
C ARG A 76 10.26 -2.69 15.57
N PRO A 77 9.66 -2.19 16.66
CA PRO A 77 10.27 -2.22 18.00
C PRO A 77 10.62 -3.63 18.48
N ILE A 78 9.75 -4.61 18.18
CA ILE A 78 9.99 -6.04 18.48
C ILE A 78 11.15 -6.58 17.64
N GLY A 79 11.23 -6.18 16.37
CA GLY A 79 12.31 -6.60 15.49
C GLY A 79 13.65 -5.96 15.84
N LYS A 80 13.71 -4.70 16.26
CA LYS A 80 14.93 -4.06 16.79
C LYS A 80 15.49 -4.82 17.99
N PHE A 81 14.62 -5.23 18.91
CA PHE A 81 15.01 -6.03 20.07
C PHE A 81 15.57 -7.40 19.65
N VAL A 82 14.85 -8.13 18.79
CA VAL A 82 15.26 -9.46 18.31
C VAL A 82 16.52 -9.40 17.44
N ASN A 83 16.72 -8.32 16.69
CA ASN A 83 17.84 -8.12 15.76
C ASN A 83 19.15 -7.73 16.48
N SER A 84 19.04 -7.19 17.69
CA SER A 84 20.15 -6.83 18.58
C SER A 84 20.85 -8.06 19.18
N LEU A 85 20.19 -9.23 19.19
CA LEU A 85 20.78 -10.45 19.72
C LEU A 85 21.76 -11.08 18.72
N PRO A 86 22.90 -11.63 19.19
CA PRO A 86 23.89 -12.31 18.34
C PRO A 86 23.31 -13.61 17.73
N GLU A 87 23.77 -14.01 16.54
CA GLU A 87 23.38 -15.31 15.97
C GLU A 87 23.76 -16.45 16.92
N PRO A 88 22.88 -17.47 17.17
CA PRO A 88 21.64 -17.83 16.46
C PRO A 88 20.33 -17.39 17.17
N PHE A 89 20.42 -16.58 18.22
CA PHE A 89 19.28 -16.21 19.07
C PHE A 89 18.11 -15.49 18.37
N PRO A 90 18.31 -14.70 17.28
CA PRO A 90 17.20 -14.10 16.56
C PRO A 90 16.21 -15.12 15.98
N VAL A 91 16.68 -16.28 15.53
CA VAL A 91 15.83 -17.36 14.98
C VAL A 91 14.94 -17.92 16.08
N VAL A 92 15.55 -18.22 17.23
CA VAL A 92 14.85 -18.75 18.41
C VAL A 92 13.82 -17.75 18.92
N ALA A 93 14.19 -16.47 19.02
CA ALA A 93 13.30 -15.41 19.46
C ALA A 93 12.10 -15.24 18.52
N PHE A 94 12.30 -15.24 17.20
CA PHE A 94 11.19 -15.22 16.24
C PHE A 94 10.26 -16.43 16.40
N THR A 95 10.82 -17.63 16.57
CA THR A 95 10.05 -18.86 16.79
C THR A 95 9.25 -18.81 18.08
N ILE A 96 9.81 -18.26 19.17
CA ILE A 96 9.11 -18.07 20.45
C ILE A 96 7.99 -17.03 20.32
N ILE A 97 8.24 -15.91 19.66
CA ILE A 97 7.21 -14.87 19.44
C ILE A 97 6.06 -15.44 18.59
N GLN A 98 6.38 -16.18 17.53
CA GLN A 98 5.39 -16.84 16.68
C GLN A 98 4.58 -17.89 17.46
N TYR A 99 5.25 -18.64 18.35
CA TYR A 99 4.59 -19.59 19.25
C TYR A 99 3.67 -18.91 20.26
N GLY A 100 4.13 -17.82 20.89
CA GLY A 100 3.32 -17.02 21.80
C GLY A 100 2.09 -16.45 21.11
N PHE A 101 2.25 -15.92 19.89
CA PHE A 101 1.13 -15.44 19.09
C PHE A 101 0.10 -16.55 18.81
N GLN A 102 0.56 -17.76 18.44
CA GLN A 102 -0.29 -18.93 18.22
C GLN A 102 -1.07 -19.33 19.48
N LEU A 103 -0.40 -19.40 20.63
CA LEU A 103 -1.05 -19.74 21.90
C LEU A 103 -2.11 -18.71 22.28
N ILE A 104 -1.82 -17.42 22.08
CA ILE A 104 -2.76 -16.34 22.31
C ILE A 104 -3.97 -16.50 21.38
N THR A 105 -3.78 -16.67 20.07
CA THR A 105 -4.90 -16.80 19.12
C THR A 105 -5.73 -18.06 19.39
N MET A 106 -5.09 -19.18 19.73
CA MET A 106 -5.77 -20.43 20.10
C MET A 106 -6.51 -20.33 21.42
N SER A 107 -6.05 -19.52 22.38
CA SER A 107 -6.74 -19.27 23.66
C SER A 107 -7.89 -18.27 23.53
N VAL A 108 -7.75 -17.30 22.62
CA VAL A 108 -8.79 -16.33 22.30
C VAL A 108 -10.00 -16.99 21.64
N CYS A 109 -9.82 -18.04 20.84
CA CYS A 109 -10.91 -18.79 20.18
C CYS A 109 -11.94 -19.40 21.17
N PRO A 110 -11.55 -20.21 22.17
CA PRO A 110 -12.49 -20.73 23.17
C PRO A 110 -13.06 -19.63 24.07
N PHE A 111 -12.26 -18.59 24.37
CA PHE A 111 -12.76 -17.43 25.13
C PHE A 111 -13.89 -16.70 24.37
N LEU A 112 -13.71 -16.47 23.07
CA LEU A 112 -14.75 -15.92 22.19
C LEU A 112 -15.97 -16.84 22.11
N TYR A 113 -15.76 -18.15 22.12
CA TYR A 113 -16.85 -19.13 22.04
C TYR A 113 -17.71 -19.17 23.30
N SER A 114 -17.14 -18.91 24.49
CA SER A 114 -17.87 -18.88 25.76
C SER A 114 -18.84 -17.70 25.88
N TYR A 115 -18.59 -16.58 25.22
CA TYR A 115 -19.39 -15.36 25.37
C TYR A 115 -20.08 -14.95 24.07
N LYS A 116 -21.41 -15.03 24.07
CA LYS A 116 -22.22 -14.71 22.88
C LYS A 116 -21.97 -13.31 22.32
N HIS A 117 -21.90 -12.32 23.21
CA HIS A 117 -21.74 -10.92 22.82
C HIS A 117 -20.31 -10.61 22.33
N VAL A 118 -19.30 -11.23 22.92
CA VAL A 118 -17.89 -11.01 22.54
C VAL A 118 -17.62 -11.62 21.16
N CYS A 119 -18.19 -12.79 20.86
CA CYS A 119 -18.13 -13.39 19.51
C CYS A 119 -18.72 -12.45 18.45
N SER A 120 -19.90 -11.90 18.69
CA SER A 120 -20.54 -10.95 17.76
C SER A 120 -19.70 -9.68 17.58
N LEU A 121 -19.18 -9.12 18.68
CA LEU A 121 -18.33 -7.93 18.63
C LEU A 121 -17.06 -8.18 17.81
N PHE A 122 -16.41 -9.33 17.99
CA PHE A 122 -15.19 -9.70 17.28
C PHE A 122 -15.40 -9.86 15.78
N VAL A 123 -16.49 -10.51 15.37
CA VAL A 123 -16.84 -10.64 13.94
C VAL A 123 -17.12 -9.27 13.34
N SER A 124 -17.88 -8.41 14.03
CA SER A 124 -18.11 -7.03 13.59
C SER A 124 -16.80 -6.24 13.51
N PHE A 125 -15.90 -6.40 14.48
CA PHE A 125 -14.60 -5.73 14.49
C PHE A 125 -13.74 -6.14 13.29
N ILE A 126 -13.61 -7.44 13.01
CA ILE A 126 -12.88 -7.93 11.83
C ILE A 126 -13.53 -7.40 10.55
N PHE A 127 -14.86 -7.39 10.48
CA PHE A 127 -15.58 -6.85 9.34
C PHE A 127 -15.29 -5.36 9.13
N LEU A 128 -15.27 -4.56 10.21
CA LEU A 128 -14.91 -3.14 10.16
C LEU A 128 -13.45 -2.96 9.71
N CYS A 129 -12.51 -3.73 10.28
CA CYS A 129 -11.11 -3.69 9.86
C CYS A 129 -10.93 -4.09 8.40
N ALA A 130 -11.63 -5.13 7.93
CA ALA A 130 -11.58 -5.56 6.54
C ALA A 130 -12.16 -4.48 5.61
N THR A 131 -13.29 -3.90 5.98
CA THR A 131 -13.92 -2.79 5.23
C THR A 131 -13.02 -1.57 5.21
N TYR A 132 -12.37 -1.22 6.33
CA TYR A 132 -11.43 -0.11 6.41
C TYR A 132 -10.21 -0.35 5.51
N ASN A 133 -9.56 -1.51 5.61
CA ASN A 133 -8.42 -1.83 4.75
C ASN A 133 -8.80 -1.87 3.27
N GLY A 134 -9.98 -2.41 2.94
CA GLY A 134 -10.52 -2.41 1.58
C GLY A 134 -10.84 -1.01 1.07
N ALA A 135 -11.44 -0.17 1.91
CA ALA A 135 -11.76 1.22 1.58
C ALA A 135 -10.50 2.06 1.40
N THR A 136 -9.50 1.93 2.27
CA THR A 136 -8.20 2.60 2.12
C THR A 136 -7.52 2.18 0.81
N TYR A 137 -7.51 0.89 0.47
CA TYR A 137 -6.97 0.42 -0.81
C TYR A 137 -7.71 1.05 -2.00
N TYR A 138 -9.05 1.09 -1.94
CA TYR A 138 -9.87 1.67 -3.00
C TYR A 138 -9.61 3.18 -3.13
N VAL A 139 -9.55 3.91 -2.01
CA VAL A 139 -9.25 5.35 -1.98
C VAL A 139 -7.85 5.64 -2.52
N ASP A 140 -6.82 4.87 -2.14
CA ASP A 140 -5.46 5.06 -2.66
C ASP A 140 -5.36 4.75 -4.16
N PHE A 141 -6.02 3.71 -4.63
CA PHE A 141 -6.00 3.32 -6.03
C PHE A 141 -6.67 4.38 -6.92
N TYR A 142 -7.89 4.80 -6.55
CA TYR A 142 -8.63 5.81 -7.31
C TYR A 142 -8.07 7.22 -7.11
N GLY A 143 -7.58 7.56 -5.91
CA GLY A 143 -6.94 8.83 -5.61
C GLY A 143 -5.71 9.07 -6.49
N LYS A 144 -4.83 8.07 -6.62
CA LYS A 144 -3.64 8.17 -7.50
C LYS A 144 -3.98 8.21 -8.99
N LYS A 145 -5.13 7.66 -9.39
CA LYS A 145 -5.60 7.78 -10.78
C LYS A 145 -6.12 9.19 -11.04
N PHE A 146 -6.95 9.71 -10.15
CA PHE A 146 -7.50 11.06 -10.26
C PHE A 146 -6.40 12.13 -10.23
N GLN A 147 -5.42 12.01 -9.33
CA GLN A 147 -4.26 12.91 -9.29
C GLN A 147 -3.49 12.94 -10.62
N ARG A 148 -3.32 11.79 -11.28
CA ARG A 148 -2.65 11.73 -12.58
C ARG A 148 -3.44 12.40 -13.69
N GLU A 149 -4.75 12.20 -13.74
CA GLU A 149 -5.61 12.88 -14.72
C GLU A 149 -5.61 14.40 -14.50
N VAL A 150 -5.65 14.86 -13.25
CA VAL A 150 -5.59 16.30 -12.91
C VAL A 150 -4.25 16.91 -13.31
N MET A 151 -3.12 16.23 -13.01
CA MET A 151 -1.80 16.73 -13.42
C MET A 151 -1.68 16.79 -14.95
N LYS A 152 -2.20 15.79 -15.67
CA LYS A 152 -2.21 15.80 -17.13
C LYS A 152 -3.04 16.96 -17.70
N LEU A 153 -4.22 17.22 -17.12
CA LEU A 153 -5.07 18.35 -17.50
C LEU A 153 -4.39 19.69 -17.23
N GLN A 154 -3.67 19.84 -16.12
CA GLN A 154 -2.90 21.06 -15.83
C GLN A 154 -1.78 21.28 -16.86
N GLU A 155 -1.05 20.22 -17.22
CA GLU A 155 0.00 20.27 -18.24
C GLU A 155 -0.57 20.64 -19.62
N GLU A 156 -1.72 20.08 -20.00
CA GLU A 156 -2.40 20.45 -21.25
C GLU A 156 -2.82 21.93 -21.27
N ILE A 157 -3.28 22.49 -20.14
CA ILE A 157 -3.64 23.91 -20.04
C ILE A 157 -2.40 24.81 -20.12
N GLU A 158 -1.30 24.45 -19.45
CA GLU A 158 -0.04 25.19 -19.50
C GLU A 158 0.57 25.20 -20.91
N LEU A 159 0.50 24.07 -21.61
CA LEU A 159 0.91 23.95 -23.01
C LEU A 159 0.05 24.83 -23.92
N LEU A 160 -1.26 24.88 -23.71
CA LEU A 160 -2.14 25.76 -24.49
C LEU A 160 -1.89 27.24 -24.20
N HIS A 161 -1.65 27.61 -22.93
CA HIS A 161 -1.37 28.98 -22.55
C HIS A 161 -0.05 29.46 -23.17
N SER A 162 1.02 28.67 -23.04
CA SER A 162 2.33 28.98 -23.64
C SER A 162 2.30 28.99 -25.18
N ALA A 163 1.55 28.09 -25.81
CA ALA A 163 1.33 28.14 -27.26
C ALA A 163 0.58 29.41 -27.70
N SER A 164 -0.42 29.84 -26.93
CA SER A 164 -1.16 31.08 -27.22
C SER A 164 -0.31 32.33 -27.06
N GLU A 165 0.55 32.38 -26.03
CA GLU A 165 1.51 33.49 -25.84
C GLU A 165 2.52 33.53 -26.99
N HIS A 166 3.05 32.37 -27.40
CA HIS A 166 4.01 32.29 -28.50
C HIS A 166 3.39 32.66 -29.85
N ASP A 167 2.11 32.34 -30.08
CA ASP A 167 1.36 32.76 -31.26
C ASP A 167 1.07 34.26 -31.25
N HIS A 168 0.74 34.84 -30.09
CA HIS A 168 0.57 36.28 -29.92
C HIS A 168 1.87 37.06 -30.17
N GLU A 169 2.99 36.57 -29.66
CA GLU A 169 4.32 37.15 -29.85
C GLU A 169 4.75 37.08 -31.32
N LYS A 170 4.64 35.90 -31.96
CA LYS A 170 4.91 35.75 -33.40
C LYS A 170 4.05 36.68 -34.26
N ARG A 171 2.77 36.84 -33.92
CA ARG A 171 1.85 37.70 -34.67
C ARG A 171 2.17 39.19 -34.48
N GLY A 172 2.65 39.57 -33.29
CA GLY A 172 3.17 40.91 -33.01
C GLY A 172 4.46 41.22 -33.77
N GLU A 173 5.41 40.27 -33.80
CA GLU A 173 6.66 40.36 -34.57
C GLU A 173 6.37 40.50 -36.07
N LEU A 174 5.49 39.66 -36.63
CA LEU A 174 5.08 39.74 -38.05
C LEU A 174 4.41 41.06 -38.41
N GLN A 175 3.60 41.64 -37.50
CA GLN A 175 3.00 42.96 -37.72
C GLN A 175 4.04 44.07 -37.66
N LYS A 176 5.02 43.98 -36.76
CA LYS A 176 6.09 44.95 -36.62
C LYS A 176 7.00 44.93 -37.85
N ASP A 177 7.37 43.76 -38.33
CA ASP A 177 8.21 43.58 -39.51
C ASP A 177 7.51 44.06 -40.79
N LYS A 178 6.21 43.78 -40.91
CA LYS A 178 5.38 44.31 -42.00
C LYS A 178 5.26 45.83 -41.96
N LYS A 179 5.13 46.43 -40.78
CA LYS A 179 5.03 47.89 -40.62
C LYS A 179 6.36 48.59 -40.91
N VAL A 180 7.48 48.04 -40.44
CA VAL A 180 8.84 48.55 -40.73
C VAL A 180 9.14 48.48 -42.22
N SER A 181 8.73 47.40 -42.89
CA SER A 181 8.88 47.27 -44.34
C SER A 181 8.06 48.30 -45.12
N ASP A 182 6.80 48.53 -44.73
CA ASP A 182 5.90 49.51 -45.37
C ASP A 182 6.37 50.97 -45.15
N ASP A 183 6.78 51.30 -43.92
CA ASP A 183 7.36 52.61 -43.58
C ASP A 183 8.70 52.84 -44.31
N GLY A 184 9.52 51.78 -44.45
CA GLY A 184 10.77 51.80 -45.18
C GLY A 184 10.56 52.07 -46.67
N ILE A 185 9.66 51.32 -47.33
CA ILE A 185 9.29 51.50 -48.74
C ILE A 185 8.77 52.92 -48.98
N SER A 186 7.84 53.40 -48.14
CA SER A 186 7.29 54.76 -48.21
C SER A 186 8.36 55.85 -48.10
N CYS A 187 9.36 55.67 -47.23
CA CYS A 187 10.46 56.61 -47.08
C CYS A 187 11.40 56.60 -48.31
N THR A 188 11.74 55.43 -48.85
CA THR A 188 12.52 55.34 -50.10
C THR A 188 11.78 55.92 -51.30
N ASP A 189 10.47 55.71 -51.42
CA ASP A 189 9.65 56.27 -52.51
C ASP A 189 9.52 57.79 -52.39
N MET A 190 9.42 58.33 -51.18
CA MET A 190 9.49 59.77 -50.92
C MET A 190 10.85 60.36 -51.28
N GLN A 191 11.95 59.68 -50.92
CA GLN A 191 13.31 60.13 -51.24
C GLN A 191 13.56 60.12 -52.75
N ARG A 192 13.10 59.07 -53.45
CA ARG A 192 13.18 58.94 -54.91
C ARG A 192 12.41 60.05 -55.62
N ARG A 193 11.16 60.32 -55.22
CA ARG A 193 10.37 61.43 -55.79
C ARG A 193 11.01 62.80 -55.53
N ARG A 194 11.64 63.00 -54.36
CA ARG A 194 12.37 64.24 -54.06
C ARG A 194 13.59 64.41 -54.95
N ILE A 195 14.40 63.37 -55.16
CA ILE A 195 15.57 63.42 -56.04
C ILE A 195 15.15 63.72 -57.49
N ASP A 196 14.09 63.05 -57.97
CA ASP A 196 13.55 63.30 -59.32
C ASP A 196 13.05 64.74 -59.46
N SER A 197 12.43 65.32 -58.43
CA SER A 197 11.95 66.71 -58.46
C SER A 197 13.07 67.76 -58.43
N ILE A 198 14.20 67.47 -57.76
CA ILE A 198 15.38 68.37 -57.71
C ILE A 198 16.11 68.35 -59.06
N SER A 199 16.29 67.17 -59.68
CA SER A 199 16.93 67.06 -61.00
C SER A 199 16.18 67.82 -62.11
N VAL A 200 14.85 67.94 -62.01
CA VAL A 200 14.04 68.65 -63.01
C VAL A 200 14.12 70.17 -62.82
N SER A 201 14.46 70.64 -61.62
CA SER A 201 14.56 72.07 -61.26
C SER A 201 15.93 72.69 -61.54
N GLU A 202 17.00 71.93 -61.73
CA GLU A 202 18.35 72.44 -62.05
C GLU A 202 18.64 72.53 -63.56
N ILE A 203 17.67 72.19 -64.43
CA ILE A 203 17.83 72.15 -65.89
C ILE A 203 17.13 73.33 -66.60
N ILE A 204 16.58 74.31 -65.87
CA ILE A 204 15.97 75.53 -66.42
C ILE A 204 16.64 76.75 -65.78
#